data_AF-A0A553CJ59-F1
#
_entry.id   AF-A0A553CJ59-F1
#
_cell.length_a   1.000
_cell.length_b   1.000
_cell.length_c   1.000
_cell.angle_alpha   90.00
_cell.angle_beta   90.00
_cell.angle_gamma   90.00
#
_symmetry.space_group_name_H-M   'P 1'
#
loop_
_entity.id
_entity.type
_entity.pdbx_description
1 polymer ?
#
loop_
_entity_poly.entity_id
_entity_poly.type
_entity_poly.pdbx_seq_one_letter_code
_entity_poly.pdbx_strand_id
1 'polypeptide(L)'
;MKQIILTIITLLSYSIYSQNRYELLDKGKEKLFLSDSISKMAESGLIKNQPIIVINGIPFRFQDLENQKLPLSKFAIEKIVALKKPVGISIYGSYGEAGVLIITTTKSKIFLLGNEDDSMYYLVDIIKTAFQSEQIANTPLIAIDGVLFEYDKALNTIFLPLKKEEITDVTILNKNSSPVIYGKDEIYGAIIISTSKQ
;
A
#
# COMPACT_ATOMS: atom_id res chain seq x y z
N MET A 1 43.26 -1.11 -12.49
CA MET A 1 42.15 -0.14 -12.56
C MET A 1 40.91 -0.66 -13.29
N LYS A 2 41.03 -1.32 -14.46
CA LYS A 2 39.86 -1.88 -15.19
C LYS A 2 39.01 -2.89 -14.40
N GLN A 3 39.63 -3.78 -13.62
CA GLN A 3 38.89 -4.77 -12.82
C GLN A 3 38.14 -4.13 -11.63
N ILE A 4 38.73 -3.13 -10.96
CA ILE A 4 38.11 -2.45 -9.80
C ILE A 4 36.86 -1.65 -10.22
N ILE A 5 36.90 -1.00 -11.38
CA ILE A 5 35.77 -0.23 -11.92
C ILE A 5 34.60 -1.16 -12.28
N LEU A 6 34.89 -2.36 -12.81
CA LEU A 6 33.86 -3.33 -13.18
C LEU A 6 33.11 -3.88 -11.95
N THR A 7 33.83 -4.15 -10.85
CA THR A 7 33.22 -4.65 -9.60
C THR A 7 32.27 -3.62 -8.98
N ILE A 8 32.63 -2.34 -9.01
CA ILE A 8 31.81 -1.24 -8.47
C ILE A 8 30.52 -1.06 -9.28
N ILE A 9 30.59 -1.15 -10.61
CA ILE A 9 29.42 -1.03 -11.49
C ILE A 9 28.43 -2.19 -11.26
N THR A 10 28.93 -3.42 -11.09
CA THR A 10 28.06 -4.57 -10.78
C THR A 10 27.38 -4.45 -9.41
N LEU A 11 28.10 -3.97 -8.38
CA LEU A 11 27.55 -3.80 -7.03
C LEU A 11 26.42 -2.75 -6.99
N LEU A 12 26.58 -1.65 -7.73
CA LEU A 12 25.58 -0.58 -7.87
C LEU A 12 24.32 -1.04 -8.61
N SER A 13 24.45 -1.92 -9.62
CA SER A 13 23.27 -2.46 -10.31
C SER A 13 22.41 -3.37 -9.42
N TYR A 14 23.00 -4.12 -8.48
CA TYR A 14 22.23 -4.97 -7.57
C TYR A 14 21.45 -4.18 -6.52
N SER A 15 21.98 -3.04 -6.04
CA SER A 15 21.28 -2.21 -5.04
C SER A 15 20.07 -1.49 -5.64
N ILE A 16 20.21 -0.91 -6.84
CA ILE A 16 19.10 -0.21 -7.54
C ILE A 16 18.00 -1.21 -7.93
N TYR A 17 18.37 -2.41 -8.38
CA TYR A 17 17.42 -3.44 -8.80
C TYR A 17 16.61 -4.03 -7.63
N SER A 18 17.20 -4.09 -6.42
CA SER A 18 16.50 -4.50 -5.21
C SER A 18 15.54 -3.42 -4.68
N GLN A 19 15.87 -2.13 -4.85
CA GLN A 19 15.02 -1.03 -4.38
C GLN A 19 13.67 -1.00 -5.11
N ASN A 20 13.68 -1.22 -6.42
CA ASN A 20 12.46 -1.14 -7.24
C ASN A 20 11.38 -2.17 -6.85
N ARG A 21 11.78 -3.35 -6.34
CA ARG A 21 10.84 -4.45 -6.03
C ARG A 21 10.01 -4.19 -4.78
N TYR A 22 10.54 -3.41 -3.84
CA TYR A 22 9.85 -3.04 -2.62
C TYR A 22 9.21 -1.65 -2.71
N GLU A 23 9.10 -1.10 -3.93
CA GLU A 23 8.39 0.16 -4.12
C GLU A 23 6.91 0.02 -3.74
N LEU A 24 6.44 0.98 -2.96
CA LEU A 24 5.04 1.15 -2.60
C LEU A 24 4.27 1.82 -3.74
N LEU A 25 2.93 1.82 -3.66
CA LEU A 25 2.06 2.49 -4.64
C LEU A 25 2.14 4.03 -4.57
N ASP A 26 2.81 4.56 -3.56
CA ASP A 26 3.05 5.99 -3.38
C ASP A 26 3.91 6.60 -4.51
N LYS A 27 4.03 7.92 -4.51
CA LYS A 27 4.90 8.67 -5.44
C LYS A 27 6.05 9.35 -4.70
N GLY A 28 6.97 9.91 -5.48
CA GLY A 28 8.12 10.64 -4.96
C GLY A 28 8.98 9.79 -4.03
N LYS A 29 9.34 10.35 -2.87
CA LYS A 29 10.17 9.67 -1.86
C LYS A 29 9.44 8.55 -1.12
N GLU A 30 8.12 8.64 -1.02
CA GLU A 30 7.35 7.74 -0.16
C GLU A 30 7.25 6.33 -0.75
N LYS A 31 7.36 6.20 -2.07
CA LYS A 31 7.46 4.89 -2.74
C LYS A 31 8.66 4.07 -2.25
N LEU A 32 9.74 4.72 -1.83
CA LEU A 32 10.98 4.07 -1.36
C LEU A 32 10.97 3.78 0.15
N PHE A 33 9.89 4.14 0.87
CA PHE A 33 9.84 4.00 2.33
C PHE A 33 10.16 2.58 2.83
N LEU A 34 9.60 1.57 2.17
CA LEU A 34 9.81 0.18 2.55
C LEU A 34 11.20 -0.31 2.16
N SER A 35 11.69 0.00 0.95
CA SER A 35 13.05 -0.36 0.53
C SER A 35 14.12 0.27 1.43
N ASP A 36 13.92 1.51 1.87
CA ASP A 36 14.83 2.21 2.78
C ASP A 36 14.81 1.56 4.17
N SER A 37 13.62 1.17 4.64
CA SER A 37 13.47 0.45 5.92
C SER A 37 14.18 -0.90 5.88
N ILE A 38 14.04 -1.65 4.77
CA ILE A 38 14.74 -2.92 4.55
C ILE A 38 16.26 -2.71 4.54
N SER A 39 16.75 -1.69 3.82
CA SER A 39 18.18 -1.38 3.72
C SER A 39 18.79 -1.10 5.10
N LYS A 40 18.12 -0.29 5.93
CA LYS A 40 18.56 0.00 7.31
C LYS A 40 18.58 -1.26 8.20
N MET A 41 17.60 -2.14 8.05
CA MET A 41 17.57 -3.41 8.79
C MET A 41 18.65 -4.39 8.30
N ALA A 42 18.99 -4.35 7.02
CA ALA A 42 20.06 -5.17 6.47
C ALA A 42 21.46 -4.67 6.87
N GLU A 43 21.68 -3.36 6.87
CA GLU A 43 22.91 -2.72 7.37
C GLU A 43 23.17 -3.05 8.84
N SER A 44 22.12 -3.15 9.65
CA SER A 44 22.21 -3.57 11.05
C SER A 44 22.28 -5.10 11.26
N GLY A 45 22.26 -5.89 10.18
CA GLY A 45 22.36 -7.34 10.22
C GLY A 45 21.10 -8.08 10.73
N LEU A 46 19.97 -7.39 10.88
CA LEU A 46 18.71 -8.00 11.31
C LEU A 46 18.13 -8.94 10.23
N ILE A 47 18.28 -8.55 8.96
CA ILE A 47 17.83 -9.29 7.77
C ILE A 47 18.87 -9.14 6.65
N LYS A 48 18.63 -9.75 5.48
CA LYS A 48 19.34 -9.43 4.23
C LYS A 48 18.49 -8.47 3.39
N ASN A 49 19.03 -7.96 2.28
CA ASN A 49 18.34 -7.02 1.38
C ASN A 49 17.14 -7.61 0.60
N GLN A 50 16.89 -8.92 0.71
CA GLN A 50 15.86 -9.62 -0.06
C GLN A 50 14.89 -10.41 0.84
N PRO A 51 14.31 -9.78 1.89
CA PRO A 51 13.41 -10.50 2.79
C PRO A 51 12.09 -10.86 2.08
N ILE A 52 11.38 -11.85 2.63
CA ILE A 52 9.95 -12.01 2.35
C ILE A 52 9.19 -10.89 3.05
N ILE A 53 8.25 -10.27 2.35
CA ILE A 53 7.31 -9.31 2.93
C ILE A 53 5.98 -10.02 3.14
N VAL A 54 5.43 -9.95 4.35
CA VAL A 54 4.15 -10.58 4.68
C VAL A 54 3.18 -9.50 5.10
N ILE A 55 2.23 -9.17 4.21
CA ILE A 55 1.24 -8.12 4.47
C ILE A 55 -0.04 -8.79 4.93
N ASN A 56 -0.44 -8.56 6.18
CA ASN A 56 -1.64 -9.16 6.78
C ASN A 56 -1.77 -10.68 6.55
N GLY A 57 -0.64 -11.39 6.63
CA GLY A 57 -0.57 -12.84 6.44
C GLY A 57 -0.36 -13.31 5.00
N ILE A 58 -0.40 -12.42 4.00
CA ILE A 58 -0.14 -12.75 2.59
C ILE A 58 1.36 -12.56 2.29
N PRO A 59 2.10 -13.62 1.94
CA PRO A 59 3.52 -13.54 1.64
C PRO A 59 3.80 -13.06 0.21
N PHE A 60 4.78 -12.16 0.08
CA PHE A 60 5.35 -11.66 -1.16
C PHE A 60 6.84 -11.95 -1.16
N ARG A 61 7.30 -12.87 -2.00
CA ARG A 61 8.72 -13.20 -2.11
C ARG A 61 9.41 -12.18 -3.01
N PHE A 62 10.70 -12.00 -2.82
CA PHE A 62 11.51 -11.09 -3.62
C PHE A 62 11.38 -11.36 -5.13
N GLN A 63 11.30 -12.63 -5.54
CA GLN A 63 11.13 -13.02 -6.95
C GLN A 63 9.74 -12.67 -7.50
N ASP A 64 8.70 -12.81 -6.69
CA ASP A 64 7.32 -12.50 -7.11
C ASP A 64 7.19 -11.00 -7.43
N LEU A 65 7.90 -10.16 -6.67
CA LEU A 65 7.92 -8.70 -6.81
C LEU A 65 8.62 -8.17 -8.08
N GLU A 66 9.14 -9.05 -8.94
CA GLU A 66 9.55 -8.68 -10.30
C GLU A 66 8.35 -8.35 -11.18
N ASN A 67 7.28 -9.12 -11.01
CA ASN A 67 6.14 -9.14 -11.92
C ASN A 67 4.90 -8.49 -11.31
N GLN A 68 4.91 -8.24 -10.00
CA GLN A 68 3.82 -7.59 -9.29
C GLN A 68 4.35 -6.52 -8.34
N LYS A 69 3.67 -5.36 -8.30
CA LYS A 69 3.94 -4.34 -7.30
C LYS A 69 3.28 -4.70 -5.98
N LEU A 70 3.85 -4.25 -4.87
CA LEU A 70 3.20 -4.36 -3.56
C LEU A 70 1.96 -3.46 -3.56
N PRO A 71 0.75 -4.00 -3.32
CA PRO A 71 -0.48 -3.20 -3.28
C PRO A 71 -0.63 -2.51 -1.93
N LEU A 72 0.34 -1.65 -1.61
CA LEU A 72 0.52 -1.06 -0.29
C LEU A 72 1.00 0.39 -0.43
N SER A 73 0.35 1.29 0.30
CA SER A 73 0.84 2.65 0.55
C SER A 73 1.58 2.72 1.89
N LYS A 74 2.52 3.65 2.02
CA LYS A 74 3.14 4.01 3.31
C LYS A 74 2.09 4.35 4.35
N PHE A 75 1.05 5.07 3.98
CA PHE A 75 -0.01 5.50 4.91
C PHE A 75 -0.85 4.33 5.43
N ALA A 76 -0.80 3.18 4.77
CA ALA A 76 -1.42 1.95 5.22
C ALA A 76 -0.60 1.23 6.28
N ILE A 77 0.72 1.46 6.37
CA ILE A 77 1.62 0.71 7.24
C ILE A 77 1.46 1.21 8.68
N GLU A 78 0.93 0.34 9.55
CA GLU A 78 0.87 0.58 10.99
C GLU A 78 2.17 0.11 11.67
N LYS A 79 2.68 -1.06 11.26
CA LYS A 79 3.83 -1.68 11.90
C LYS A 79 4.62 -2.54 10.92
N ILE A 80 5.94 -2.49 11.05
CA ILE A 80 6.87 -3.42 10.39
C ILE A 80 7.65 -4.16 11.48
N VAL A 81 7.64 -5.49 11.44
CA VAL A 81 8.35 -6.35 12.40
C VAL A 81 9.18 -7.40 11.68
N ALA A 82 10.48 -7.43 11.95
CA ALA A 82 11.33 -8.54 11.51
C ALA A 82 11.13 -9.76 12.41
N LEU A 83 10.85 -10.91 11.81
CA LEU A 83 10.84 -12.17 12.55
C LEU A 83 12.26 -12.60 12.91
N LYS A 84 12.40 -13.26 14.06
CA LYS A 84 13.63 -13.98 14.38
C LYS A 84 13.90 -15.01 13.29
N LYS A 85 15.15 -15.06 12.80
CA LYS A 85 15.55 -15.92 11.67
C LYS A 85 15.10 -17.38 11.79
N PRO A 86 15.23 -18.08 12.94
CA PRO A 86 14.75 -19.45 13.07
C PRO A 86 13.23 -19.59 12.85
N VAL A 87 12.45 -18.62 13.32
CA VAL A 87 10.99 -18.58 13.15
C VAL A 87 10.62 -18.31 11.69
N GLY A 88 11.34 -17.40 11.04
CA GLY A 88 11.17 -17.13 9.62
C GLY A 88 11.42 -18.38 8.77
N ILE A 89 12.51 -19.11 9.05
CA ILE A 89 12.85 -20.35 8.35
C ILE A 89 11.85 -21.46 8.65
N SER A 90 11.38 -21.61 9.90
CA SER A 90 10.43 -22.67 10.24
C SER A 90 9.07 -22.51 9.55
N ILE A 91 8.64 -21.27 9.28
CA ILE A 91 7.36 -20.97 8.63
C ILE A 91 7.50 -20.92 7.10
N TYR A 92 8.56 -20.29 6.59
CA TYR A 92 8.70 -19.97 5.17
C TYR A 92 9.82 -20.75 4.45
N GLY A 93 10.47 -21.70 5.13
CA GLY A 93 11.53 -22.53 4.57
C GLY A 93 12.79 -21.72 4.21
N SER A 94 13.48 -22.16 3.16
CA SER A 94 14.71 -21.50 2.66
C SER A 94 14.48 -20.04 2.24
N TYR A 95 13.26 -19.67 1.83
CA TYR A 95 12.93 -18.28 1.52
C TYR A 95 13.04 -17.36 2.74
N GLY A 96 12.88 -17.91 3.96
CA GLY A 96 13.02 -17.15 5.21
C GLY A 96 14.48 -16.85 5.60
N GLU A 97 15.47 -17.42 4.90
CA GLU A 97 16.90 -17.22 5.23
C GLU A 97 17.39 -15.78 5.06
N ALA A 98 16.79 -15.05 4.12
CA ALA A 98 17.05 -13.64 3.89
C ALA A 98 16.31 -12.73 4.89
N GLY A 99 15.50 -13.29 5.77
CA GLY A 99 14.66 -12.56 6.71
C GLY A 99 13.20 -12.52 6.26
N VAL A 100 12.32 -12.27 7.23
CA VAL A 100 10.87 -12.14 7.01
C VAL A 100 10.40 -10.89 7.73
N LEU A 101 9.75 -9.99 7.01
CA LEU A 101 9.11 -8.81 7.55
C LEU A 101 7.60 -8.99 7.58
N ILE A 102 7.02 -8.91 8.77
CA ILE A 102 5.57 -8.83 8.96
C ILE A 102 5.16 -7.36 8.89
N ILE A 103 4.29 -7.04 7.95
CA ILE A 103 3.66 -5.74 7.82
C ILE A 103 2.21 -5.87 8.26
N THR A 104 1.87 -5.10 9.30
CA THR A 104 0.49 -4.91 9.75
C THR A 104 -0.01 -3.59 9.16
N THR A 105 -1.16 -3.62 8.50
CA THR A 105 -1.79 -2.40 7.99
C THR A 105 -2.81 -1.84 8.96
N THR A 106 -3.06 -0.53 8.88
CA THR A 106 -4.15 0.10 9.59
C THR A 106 -5.51 -0.51 9.21
N LYS A 107 -6.52 -0.36 10.07
CA LYS A 107 -7.90 -0.77 9.75
C LYS A 107 -8.55 0.10 8.67
N SER A 108 -8.17 1.37 8.62
CA SER A 108 -8.65 2.32 7.62
C SER A 108 -8.07 1.95 6.26
N LYS A 109 -8.91 1.93 5.23
CA LYS A 109 -8.43 1.83 3.85
C LYS A 109 -7.83 3.16 3.41
N ILE A 110 -6.79 3.08 2.58
CA ILE A 110 -6.09 4.23 2.00
C ILE A 110 -6.52 4.40 0.56
N PHE A 111 -6.92 5.61 0.19
CA PHE A 111 -7.36 5.93 -1.17
C PHE A 111 -6.38 6.92 -1.78
N LEU A 112 -5.71 6.48 -2.84
CA LEU A 112 -4.73 7.28 -3.58
C LEU A 112 -5.36 7.79 -4.88
N LEU A 113 -5.11 9.06 -5.20
CA LEU A 113 -5.48 9.66 -6.48
C LEU A 113 -4.34 9.50 -7.51
N GLY A 114 -4.67 9.72 -8.79
CA GLY A 114 -3.74 9.66 -9.93
C GLY A 114 -2.81 10.87 -10.09
N ASN A 115 -2.66 11.70 -9.06
CA ASN A 115 -1.68 12.78 -9.06
C ASN A 115 -0.25 12.23 -8.92
N GLU A 116 0.72 12.93 -9.49
CA GLU A 116 2.14 12.61 -9.36
C GLU A 116 2.81 13.35 -8.17
N ASP A 117 2.10 14.32 -7.59
CA ASP A 117 2.51 15.09 -6.41
C ASP A 117 1.73 14.68 -5.15
N ASP A 118 1.97 15.37 -4.04
CA ASP A 118 1.37 15.08 -2.73
C ASP A 118 -0.16 15.20 -2.72
N SER A 119 -0.78 15.81 -3.74
CA SER A 119 -2.24 15.84 -3.91
C SER A 119 -2.84 14.44 -4.07
N MET A 120 -2.00 13.43 -4.39
CA MET A 120 -2.44 12.03 -4.42
C MET A 120 -3.03 11.55 -3.10
N TYR A 121 -2.64 12.18 -1.98
CA TYR A 121 -3.09 11.83 -0.64
C TYR A 121 -4.32 12.63 -0.18
N TYR A 122 -4.94 13.43 -1.04
CA TYR A 122 -6.04 14.33 -0.69
C TYR A 122 -7.18 13.66 0.08
N LEU A 123 -7.50 12.41 -0.25
CA LEU A 123 -8.62 11.67 0.36
C LEU A 123 -8.24 10.95 1.66
N VAL A 124 -6.94 10.86 1.99
CA VAL A 124 -6.45 10.01 3.08
C VAL A 124 -7.06 10.42 4.43
N ASP A 125 -7.02 11.70 4.77
CA ASP A 125 -7.44 12.17 6.10
C ASP A 125 -8.96 12.15 6.29
N ILE A 126 -9.73 12.58 5.29
CA ILE A 126 -11.21 12.59 5.36
C ILE A 126 -11.75 11.16 5.50
N ILE A 127 -11.19 10.21 4.75
CA ILE A 127 -11.63 8.82 4.81
C ILE A 127 -11.16 8.15 6.10
N LYS A 128 -9.92 8.40 6.54
CA LYS A 128 -9.43 7.88 7.82
C LYS A 128 -10.31 8.36 8.98
N THR A 129 -10.72 9.63 8.97
CA THR A 129 -11.66 10.19 9.95
C THR A 129 -13.01 9.48 9.91
N ALA A 130 -13.55 9.20 8.72
CA ALA A 130 -14.81 8.46 8.55
C ALA A 130 -14.74 7.03 9.11
N PHE A 131 -13.61 6.33 8.93
CA PHE A 131 -13.38 5.02 9.55
C PHE A 131 -13.30 5.10 11.07
N GLN A 132 -12.52 6.05 11.59
CA GLN A 132 -12.29 6.21 13.03
C GLN A 132 -13.57 6.61 13.78
N SER A 133 -14.45 7.37 13.14
CA SER A 133 -15.76 7.75 13.66
C SER A 133 -16.86 6.72 13.36
N GLU A 134 -16.51 5.55 12.81
CA GLU A 134 -17.42 4.46 12.44
C GLU A 134 -18.60 4.88 11.53
N GLN A 135 -18.42 5.95 10.75
CA GLN A 135 -19.39 6.41 9.76
C GLN A 135 -19.49 5.43 8.59
N ILE A 136 -18.36 4.82 8.24
CA ILE A 136 -18.25 3.82 7.16
C ILE A 136 -17.64 2.52 7.70
N ALA A 137 -18.05 1.38 7.13
CA ALA A 137 -17.47 0.08 7.43
C ALA A 137 -16.16 -0.13 6.66
N ASN A 138 -15.43 -1.20 7.01
CA ASN A 138 -14.15 -1.57 6.39
C ASN A 138 -14.19 -1.61 4.85
N THR A 139 -15.31 -1.95 4.24
CA THR A 139 -15.47 -2.08 2.78
C THR A 139 -16.55 -1.13 2.24
N PRO A 140 -16.34 0.19 2.29
CA PRO A 140 -17.36 1.16 1.90
C PRO A 140 -17.69 1.05 0.41
N LEU A 141 -18.90 1.46 0.04
CA LEU A 141 -19.23 1.75 -1.36
C LEU A 141 -18.50 3.00 -1.82
N ILE A 142 -18.17 3.07 -3.12
CA ILE A 142 -17.57 4.25 -3.73
C ILE A 142 -18.40 4.60 -4.95
N ALA A 143 -18.97 5.79 -4.98
CA ALA A 143 -19.71 6.28 -6.13
C ALA A 143 -19.00 7.50 -6.69
N ILE A 144 -18.66 7.47 -7.98
CA ILE A 144 -18.09 8.60 -8.71
C ILE A 144 -19.17 9.08 -9.68
N ASP A 145 -19.64 10.30 -9.50
CA ASP A 145 -20.75 10.89 -10.28
C ASP A 145 -22.00 10.00 -10.36
N GLY A 146 -22.30 9.31 -9.25
CA GLY A 146 -23.44 8.40 -9.13
C GLY A 146 -23.21 6.99 -9.70
N VAL A 147 -22.05 6.71 -10.31
CA VAL A 147 -21.68 5.38 -10.80
C VAL A 147 -20.83 4.65 -9.78
N LEU A 148 -21.16 3.38 -9.50
CA LEU A 148 -20.41 2.56 -8.55
C LEU A 148 -19.00 2.26 -9.12
N PHE A 149 -17.98 2.55 -8.33
CA PHE A 149 -16.60 2.22 -8.63
C PHE A 149 -16.25 0.85 -8.03
N GLU A 150 -15.93 -0.11 -8.89
CA GLU A 150 -15.49 -1.43 -8.48
C GLU A 150 -14.03 -1.42 -8.03
N TYR A 151 -13.74 -2.09 -6.91
CA TYR A 151 -12.39 -2.23 -6.39
C TYR A 151 -12.24 -3.54 -5.62
N ASP A 152 -10.99 -3.99 -5.45
CA ASP A 152 -10.70 -5.16 -4.63
C ASP A 152 -10.87 -4.84 -3.14
N LYS A 153 -11.98 -5.31 -2.56
CA LYS A 153 -12.33 -5.13 -1.14
C LYS A 153 -11.30 -5.76 -0.19
N ALA A 154 -10.44 -6.68 -0.63
CA ALA A 154 -9.38 -7.27 0.20
C ALA A 154 -8.16 -6.35 0.37
N LEU A 155 -7.90 -5.44 -0.58
CA LEU A 155 -6.75 -4.54 -0.52
C LEU A 155 -6.96 -3.40 0.48
N ASN A 156 -5.94 -3.07 1.27
CA ASN A 156 -6.00 -1.91 2.16
C ASN A 156 -5.83 -0.60 1.37
N THR A 157 -4.95 -0.57 0.37
CA THR A 157 -4.71 0.59 -0.48
C THR A 157 -5.47 0.44 -1.80
N ILE A 158 -6.25 1.45 -2.15
CA ILE A 158 -7.09 1.51 -3.35
C ILE A 158 -6.65 2.71 -4.17
N PHE A 159 -6.40 2.48 -5.46
CA PHE A 159 -6.11 3.54 -6.42
C PHE A 159 -7.40 3.98 -7.11
N LEU A 160 -7.70 5.27 -7.03
CA LEU A 160 -8.79 5.88 -7.77
C LEU A 160 -8.20 6.58 -9.00
N PRO A 161 -8.70 6.29 -10.22
CA PRO A 161 -8.20 6.89 -11.46
C PRO A 161 -8.73 8.32 -11.65
N LEU A 162 -8.66 9.14 -10.62
CA LEU A 162 -9.07 10.54 -10.58
C LEU A 162 -7.90 11.38 -10.11
N LYS A 163 -7.80 12.62 -10.59
CA LYS A 163 -6.90 13.62 -10.04
C LYS A 163 -7.65 14.58 -9.11
N LYS A 164 -6.92 15.18 -8.17
CA LYS A 164 -7.44 16.15 -7.20
C LYS A 164 -8.24 17.28 -7.84
N GLU A 165 -7.76 17.79 -8.98
CA GLU A 165 -8.32 18.93 -9.72
C GLU A 165 -9.67 18.60 -10.36
N GLU A 166 -9.96 17.31 -10.58
CA GLU A 166 -11.22 16.84 -11.12
C GLU A 166 -12.29 16.73 -10.03
N ILE A 167 -11.90 16.66 -8.75
CA ILE A 167 -12.82 16.46 -7.63
C ILE A 167 -13.39 17.80 -7.16
N THR A 168 -14.71 17.96 -7.28
CA THR A 168 -15.45 19.13 -6.80
C THR A 168 -16.00 18.94 -5.39
N ASP A 169 -16.43 17.74 -5.04
CA ASP A 169 -16.97 17.41 -3.72
C ASP A 169 -16.65 15.97 -3.31
N VAL A 170 -16.52 15.75 -1.99
CA VAL A 170 -16.40 14.43 -1.37
C VAL A 170 -17.36 14.37 -0.20
N THR A 171 -18.39 13.54 -0.33
CA THR A 171 -19.42 13.35 0.69
C THR A 171 -19.32 11.95 1.29
N ILE A 172 -19.29 11.87 2.63
CA ILE A 172 -19.35 10.61 3.36
C ILE A 172 -20.80 10.33 3.76
N LEU A 173 -21.34 9.23 3.26
CA LEU A 173 -22.65 8.74 3.61
C LEU A 173 -22.52 7.68 4.71
N ASN A 174 -23.15 7.95 5.85
CA ASN A 174 -23.13 7.04 7.00
C ASN A 174 -23.72 5.66 6.63
N LYS A 175 -23.21 4.59 7.25
CA LYS A 175 -23.69 3.20 7.17
C LYS A 175 -25.21 3.03 7.35
N ASN A 176 -25.86 3.92 8.10
CA ASN A 176 -27.31 3.89 8.32
C ASN A 176 -28.11 4.51 7.15
N SER A 177 -27.48 5.34 6.32
CA SER A 177 -28.10 6.07 5.22
C SER A 177 -27.77 5.46 3.85
N SER A 178 -26.63 4.77 3.70
CA SER A 178 -26.27 4.10 2.44
C SER A 178 -27.28 3.09 1.91
N PRO A 179 -27.96 2.26 2.75
CA PRO A 179 -28.88 1.26 2.23
C PRO A 179 -30.15 1.85 1.60
N VAL A 180 -30.46 3.10 1.93
CA VAL A 180 -31.59 3.85 1.36
C VAL A 180 -31.31 4.25 -0.09
N ILE A 181 -30.04 4.53 -0.44
CA ILE A 181 -29.65 5.00 -1.76
C ILE A 181 -29.17 3.85 -2.65
N TYR A 182 -28.42 2.89 -2.09
CA TYR A 182 -27.75 1.84 -2.86
C TYR A 182 -28.27 0.42 -2.62
N GLY A 183 -29.28 0.24 -1.76
CA GLY A 183 -29.93 -1.05 -1.52
C GLY A 183 -29.54 -1.74 -0.20
N LYS A 184 -30.40 -2.67 0.25
CA LYS A 184 -30.51 -3.18 1.64
C LYS A 184 -29.35 -4.07 2.12
N ASP A 185 -28.53 -4.62 1.23
CA ASP A 185 -27.64 -5.73 1.58
C ASP A 185 -26.24 -5.28 2.06
N GLU A 186 -25.97 -3.97 2.02
CA GLU A 186 -24.63 -3.41 2.22
C GLU A 186 -24.65 -2.23 3.24
N ILE A 187 -24.63 -2.55 4.55
CA ILE A 187 -24.46 -1.57 5.66
C ILE A 187 -22.98 -1.16 5.74
N TYR A 188 -22.46 -0.58 4.66
CA TYR A 188 -21.04 -0.26 4.56
C TYR A 188 -20.73 1.24 4.62
N GLY A 189 -21.75 2.10 4.50
CA GLY A 189 -21.55 3.50 4.20
C GLY A 189 -21.06 3.69 2.77
N ALA A 190 -21.00 4.94 2.30
CA ALA A 190 -20.53 5.25 0.96
C ALA A 190 -19.64 6.49 0.94
N ILE A 191 -18.66 6.48 0.05
CA ILE A 191 -17.85 7.63 -0.32
C ILE A 191 -18.38 8.09 -1.67
N ILE A 192 -19.00 9.27 -1.71
CA ILE A 192 -19.54 9.87 -2.92
C ILE A 192 -18.57 10.94 -3.37
N ILE A 193 -18.06 10.81 -4.58
CA ILE A 193 -17.13 11.75 -5.20
C ILE A 193 -17.86 12.39 -6.38
N SER A 194 -17.98 13.71 -6.34
CA SER A 194 -18.47 14.48 -7.48
C SER A 194 -17.28 15.07 -8.23
N THR A 195 -17.32 14.99 -9.56
CA THR A 195 -16.28 15.57 -10.41
C THR A 195 -16.79 16.79 -11.17
N SER A 196 -15.89 17.69 -11.54
CA SER A 196 -16.18 18.64 -12.61
C SER A 196 -16.20 17.84 -13.91
N LYS A 197 -17.35 17.80 -14.59
CA LYS A 197 -17.42 17.27 -15.95
C LYS A 197 -16.34 17.99 -16.79
N GLN A 198 -15.43 17.23 -17.39
CA GLN A 198 -14.60 17.73 -18.49
C GLN A 198 -15.50 18.10 -19.68
#